data_AF-G2QIV7-F1
#
_entry.id   AF-G2QIV7-F1
#
_cell.length_a   1.000
_cell.length_b   1.000
_cell.length_c   1.000
_cell.angle_alpha   90.00
_cell.angle_beta   90.00
_cell.angle_gamma   90.00
#
_symmetry.space_group_name_H-M   'P 1'
#
loop_
_entity.id
_entity.type
_entity.pdbx_description
1 polymer ?
#
loop_
_entity_poly.entity_id
_entity_poly.type
_entity_poly.pdbx_seq_one_letter_code
_entity_poly.pdbx_strand_id
1 'polypeptide(L)' 'QESQECTRELIRTDDCAAVINPTACYNQFRWTSRTLSCIDGVDDAERKRRACLCCSCVGDVMCNWVRQNRFC' A
#
# COMPACT_ATOMS: atom_id res chain seq x y z
N GLN A 1 -8.75 12.36 -1.40
CA GLN A 1 -7.62 12.28 -2.35
C GLN A 1 -7.89 11.10 -3.27
N GLU A 2 -7.92 11.30 -4.58
CA GLU A 2 -8.04 10.18 -5.52
C GLU A 2 -6.73 9.37 -5.50
N SER A 3 -6.84 8.06 -5.27
CA SER A 3 -5.73 7.13 -5.44
C SER A 3 -5.25 7.22 -6.89
N GLN A 4 -3.97 7.56 -7.12
CA GLN A 4 -3.42 7.59 -8.48
C GLN A 4 -3.55 6.20 -9.11
N GLU A 5 -3.98 6.16 -10.37
CA GLU A 5 -3.92 4.93 -11.16
C GLU A 5 -2.47 4.45 -11.27
N CYS A 6 -2.27 3.13 -11.13
CA CYS A 6 -0.93 2.58 -11.13
C CYS A 6 -0.31 2.66 -12.52
N THR A 7 0.70 3.52 -12.69
CA THR A 7 1.47 3.63 -13.93
C THR A 7 2.79 2.87 -13.82
N ARG A 8 3.39 2.52 -14.98
CA ARG A 8 4.72 1.89 -15.01
C ARG A 8 5.80 2.76 -14.38
N GLU A 9 5.62 4.09 -14.39
CA GLU A 9 6.50 5.04 -13.72
C GLU A 9 6.31 4.98 -12.20
N LEU A 10 5.06 4.94 -11.73
CA LEU A 10 4.74 4.85 -10.30
C LEU A 10 5.28 3.54 -9.68
N ILE A 11 5.14 2.40 -10.38
CA ILE A 11 5.68 1.09 -9.94
C ILE A 11 7.20 1.13 -9.74
N ARG A 12 7.91 1.93 -10.55
CA ARG A 12 9.38 2.02 -10.51
C ARG A 12 9.89 2.95 -9.43
N THR A 13 9.02 3.69 -8.76
CA THR A 13 9.41 4.49 -7.59
C THR A 13 9.72 3.56 -6.41
N ASP A 14 10.73 3.92 -5.61
CA ASP A 14 11.05 3.19 -4.38
C ASP A 14 9.85 3.12 -3.43
N ASP A 15 8.96 4.14 -3.47
CA ASP A 15 7.73 4.20 -2.70
C ASP A 15 6.78 3.03 -3.01
N CYS A 16 6.53 2.74 -4.28
CA CYS A 16 5.64 1.64 -4.64
C CYS A 16 6.33 0.29 -4.74
N ALA A 17 7.64 0.24 -5.02
CA ALA A 17 8.42 -0.99 -4.91
C ALA A 17 8.36 -1.56 -3.48
N ALA A 18 8.50 -0.71 -2.46
CA ALA A 18 8.35 -1.05 -1.05
C ALA A 18 6.95 -1.54 -0.66
N VAL A 19 5.92 -1.15 -1.42
CA VAL A 19 4.52 -1.56 -1.21
C VAL A 19 4.16 -2.80 -2.05
N ILE A 20 4.83 -3.10 -3.15
CA ILE A 20 4.54 -4.29 -3.96
C ILE A 20 5.31 -5.51 -3.45
N ASN A 21 6.55 -5.32 -3.02
CA ASN A 21 7.42 -6.38 -2.50
C ASN A 21 6.84 -7.19 -1.31
N PRO A 22 6.02 -6.63 -0.39
CA PRO A 22 5.41 -7.36 0.72
C PRO A 22 4.23 -8.27 0.32
N THR A 23 4.06 -8.61 -0.96
CA THR A 23 2.93 -9.43 -1.47
C THR A 23 2.68 -10.70 -0.64
N ALA A 24 3.74 -11.38 -0.18
CA ALA A 24 3.62 -12.54 0.70
C ALA A 24 3.00 -12.21 2.08
N CYS A 25 3.35 -11.05 2.64
CA CYS A 25 2.84 -10.54 3.91
C CYS A 25 1.34 -10.17 3.82
N TYR A 26 0.92 -9.58 2.69
CA TYR A 26 -0.49 -9.26 2.43
C TYR A 26 -1.38 -10.51 2.39
N ASN A 27 -0.92 -11.54 1.68
CA ASN A 27 -1.62 -12.83 1.59
C ASN A 27 -1.74 -13.51 2.96
N GLN A 28 -0.71 -13.40 3.81
CA GLN A 28 -0.71 -13.98 5.14
C GLN A 28 -1.69 -13.29 6.09
N PHE A 29 -1.74 -11.96 6.09
CA PHE A 29 -2.53 -11.19 7.05
C PHE A 29 -3.94 -10.84 6.56
N ARG A 30 -4.30 -11.15 5.31
CA ARG A 30 -5.60 -10.87 4.70
C ARG A 30 -6.11 -9.45 4.97
N TRP A 31 -5.23 -8.44 4.84
CA TRP A 31 -5.60 -7.03 4.99
C TRP A 31 -6.13 -6.66 6.39
N THR A 32 -5.43 -7.06 7.45
CA THR A 32 -5.74 -6.72 8.87
C THR A 32 -4.89 -5.53 9.36
N SER A 33 -5.00 -5.15 10.63
CA SER A 33 -4.17 -4.09 11.22
C SER A 33 -2.66 -4.34 11.12
N ARG A 34 -2.24 -5.62 11.04
CA ARG A 34 -0.83 -6.03 10.88
C ARG A 34 -0.31 -5.82 9.45
N THR A 35 -1.20 -5.64 8.47
CA THR A 35 -0.83 -5.43 7.07
C THR A 35 -0.03 -4.14 6.88
N LEU A 36 -0.27 -3.12 7.71
CA LEU A 36 0.51 -1.87 7.65
C LEU A 36 1.98 -2.11 8.00
N SER A 37 2.26 -2.98 8.96
CA SER A 37 3.62 -3.33 9.39
C SER A 37 4.43 -4.09 8.32
N CYS A 38 3.77 -4.59 7.28
CA CYS A 38 4.43 -5.22 6.13
C CYS A 38 5.06 -4.20 5.18
N ILE A 39 4.69 -2.92 5.28
CA ILE A 39 5.15 -1.88 4.37
C ILE A 39 6.40 -1.24 4.97
N ASP A 40 7.45 -1.12 4.16
CA ASP A 40 8.65 -0.40 4.58
C ASP A 40 8.33 1.09 4.81
N GLY A 41 8.85 1.61 5.91
CA GLY A 41 8.65 2.98 6.34
C GLY A 41 9.14 3.18 7.78
N VAL A 42 9.59 4.40 8.07
CA VAL A 42 10.15 4.78 9.38
C VAL A 42 9.05 4.79 10.45
N ASP A 43 7.85 5.20 10.07
CA ASP A 43 6.69 5.23 10.96
C ASP A 43 5.39 4.85 10.22
N ASP A 44 4.30 4.76 10.99
CA ASP A 44 2.99 4.42 10.45
C ASP A 44 2.39 5.51 9.56
N ALA A 45 2.78 6.78 9.71
CA ALA A 45 2.31 7.85 8.84
C ALA A 45 2.90 7.69 7.43
N GLU A 46 4.19 7.38 7.34
CA GLU A 46 4.88 7.10 6.10
C GLU A 46 4.34 5.84 5.42
N ARG A 47 4.15 4.76 6.18
CA ARG A 47 3.57 3.51 5.67
C ARG A 47 2.17 3.72 5.10
N LYS A 48 1.32 4.50 5.79
CA LYS A 48 -0.03 4.85 5.32
C LYS A 48 0.02 5.67 4.04
N ARG A 49 0.92 6.65 3.97
CA ARG A 49 1.11 7.47 2.76
C ARG A 49 1.52 6.61 1.56
N ARG A 50 2.51 5.73 1.73
CA ARG A 50 2.98 4.79 0.70
C ARG A 50 1.87 3.83 0.27
N ALA A 51 1.17 3.22 1.25
CA ALA A 51 0.03 2.35 0.99
C ALA A 51 -1.05 3.04 0.17
N CYS A 52 -1.34 4.30 0.51
CA CYS A 52 -2.36 5.09 -0.16
C CYS A 52 -1.98 5.43 -1.60
N LEU A 53 -0.74 5.87 -1.80
CA LEU A 53 -0.19 6.25 -3.10
C LEU A 53 -0.16 5.06 -4.07
N CYS A 54 0.19 3.88 -3.55
CA CYS A 54 0.52 2.71 -4.36
C CYS A 54 -0.55 1.60 -4.32
N CYS A 55 -1.70 1.83 -3.68
CA CYS A 55 -2.72 0.80 -3.49
C CYS A 55 -3.16 0.18 -4.82
N SER A 56 -3.27 1.01 -5.86
CA SER A 56 -3.72 0.62 -7.19
C SER A 56 -2.71 -0.29 -7.90
N CYS A 57 -1.44 -0.25 -7.49
CA CYS A 57 -0.38 -1.10 -8.01
C CYS A 57 -0.40 -2.51 -7.43
N VAL A 58 -0.99 -2.68 -6.25
CA VAL A 58 -1.15 -3.99 -5.61
C VAL A 58 -2.51 -4.60 -5.97
N GLY A 59 -3.54 -3.76 -6.08
CA GLY A 59 -4.86 -4.12 -6.61
C GLY A 59 -6.01 -3.56 -5.78
N ASP A 60 -7.24 -3.72 -6.28
CA ASP A 60 -8.45 -3.15 -5.69
C ASP A 60 -8.66 -3.51 -4.23
N VAL A 61 -8.25 -4.71 -3.81
CA VAL A 61 -8.37 -5.16 -2.42
C VAL A 61 -7.56 -4.27 -1.48
N MET A 62 -6.34 -3.87 -1.87
CA MET A 62 -5.52 -2.95 -1.09
C MET A 62 -6.14 -1.54 -1.09
N CYS A 63 -6.62 -1.06 -2.25
CA CYS A 63 -7.27 0.25 -2.32
C CYS A 63 -8.53 0.34 -1.44
N ASN A 64 -9.32 -0.74 -1.39
CA ASN A 64 -10.48 -0.81 -0.49
C ASN A 64 -10.03 -0.82 0.97
N TRP A 65 -8.99 -1.57 1.31
CA TRP A 65 -8.46 -1.60 2.68
C TRP A 65 -7.95 -0.23 3.15
N VAL A 66 -7.14 0.48 2.36
CA VAL A 66 -6.62 1.80 2.75
C VAL A 66 -7.73 2.84 2.92
N ARG A 67 -8.79 2.77 2.10
CA ARG A 67 -9.97 3.65 2.19
C ARG A 67 -10.84 3.33 3.42
N GLN A 68 -11.10 2.05 3.67
CA GLN A 68 -11.88 1.62 4.85
C GLN A 68 -11.22 2.05 6.16
N ASN A 69 -9.88 2.03 6.20
CA ASN A 69 -9.10 2.43 7.38
C ASN A 69 -8.76 3.93 7.40
N ARG A 70 -9.26 4.73 6.44
CA ARG A 70 -9.03 6.18 6.35
C ARG A 70 -7.55 6.57 6.28
N PHE A 71 -6.75 5.75 5.61
CA PHE A 71 -5.35 6.09 5.25
C PHE A 71 -5.32 6.96 3.99
N CYS A 72 -6.30 6.70 3.10
CA CYS A 72 -6.87 7.59 2.10
C CYS A 72 -8.37 7.73 2.40
#